data_AF-A0A8T1TJS1-F1
#
_entry.id   AF-A0A8T1TJS1-F1
#
_cell.length_a   1.000
_cell.length_b   1.000
_cell.length_c   1.000
_cell.angle_alpha   90.00
_cell.angle_beta   90.00
_cell.angle_gamma   90.00
#
_symmetry.space_group_name_H-M   'P 1'
#
loop_
_entity.id
_entity.type
_entity.pdbx_description
1 polymer ?
#
loop_
_entity_poly.entity_id
_entity_poly.type
_entity_poly.pdbx_seq_one_letter_code
_entity_poly.pdbx_strand_id
1 'polypeptide(L)'
;MEGENMKALEASYSVVYLIAKSGAAEVIGETLVKPAAKVMVQVMIGNKASKTIDRVPLSNNTVHRRITDMAKNIKQQLLSRVQKSRYHALQADESTDGVNLANLLLFVRYELNNEVHDDILFCQPIPTHTTGEAIFKVIDDFYQKQLLGLESLCWNKHGWHQSHDWFEERSCCTYSSCCARSKIDSLLHSQ
;
A
#
# COMPACT_ATOMS: atom_id res chain seq x y z
N MET A 1 -32.64 -8.96 13.74
CA MET A 1 -31.32 -9.13 14.39
C MET A 1 -30.15 -8.99 13.40
N GLU A 2 -30.29 -9.35 12.13
CA GLU A 2 -29.22 -9.24 11.12
C GLU A 2 -28.82 -7.78 10.79
N GLY A 3 -29.79 -6.87 10.68
CA GLY A 3 -29.52 -5.44 10.41
C GLY A 3 -28.83 -4.67 11.54
N GLU A 4 -28.93 -5.11 12.79
CA GLU A 4 -28.23 -4.45 13.92
C GLU A 4 -26.73 -4.81 13.94
N ASN A 5 -26.39 -6.04 13.56
CA ASN A 5 -25.00 -6.50 13.52
C ASN A 5 -24.22 -5.83 12.38
N MET A 6 -24.89 -5.61 11.24
CA MET A 6 -24.32 -4.87 10.11
C MET A 6 -23.97 -3.42 10.48
N LYS A 7 -24.86 -2.71 11.20
CA LYS A 7 -24.60 -1.35 11.67
C LYS A 7 -23.43 -1.26 12.65
N ALA A 8 -23.30 -2.23 13.58
CA ALA A 8 -22.17 -2.28 14.49
C ALA A 8 -20.84 -2.57 13.77
N LEU A 9 -20.88 -3.43 12.76
CA LEU A 9 -19.75 -3.74 11.90
C LEU A 9 -19.30 -2.51 11.11
N GLU A 10 -20.24 -1.82 10.45
CA GLU A 10 -20.01 -0.58 9.70
C GLU A 10 -19.40 0.51 10.59
N ALA A 11 -20.05 0.82 11.73
CA ALA A 11 -19.56 1.81 12.68
C ALA A 11 -18.13 1.52 13.14
N SER A 12 -17.79 0.25 13.38
CA SER A 12 -16.44 -0.13 13.76
C SER A 12 -15.42 0.09 12.62
N TYR A 13 -15.76 -0.18 11.36
CA TYR A 13 -14.85 0.09 10.23
C TYR A 13 -14.64 1.61 10.06
N SER A 14 -15.70 2.40 10.19
CA SER A 14 -15.62 3.86 10.12
C SER A 14 -14.72 4.43 11.21
N VAL A 15 -14.86 3.97 12.45
CA VAL A 15 -14.00 4.41 13.57
C VAL A 15 -12.55 3.99 13.34
N VAL A 16 -12.31 2.75 12.94
CA VAL A 16 -10.94 2.26 12.68
C VAL A 16 -10.28 3.02 11.53
N TYR A 17 -11.03 3.39 10.49
CA TYR A 17 -10.53 4.25 9.42
C TYR A 17 -10.06 5.61 9.96
N LEU A 18 -10.80 6.22 10.88
CA LEU A 18 -10.40 7.49 11.51
C LEU A 18 -9.14 7.33 12.38
N ILE A 19 -9.03 6.21 13.10
CA ILE A 19 -7.81 5.89 13.88
C ILE A 19 -6.61 5.79 12.94
N ALA A 20 -6.72 4.99 11.88
CA ALA A 20 -5.65 4.81 10.90
C ALA A 20 -5.27 6.13 10.21
N LYS A 21 -6.26 6.92 9.79
CA LYS A 21 -6.06 8.20 9.11
C LYS A 21 -5.34 9.24 9.99
N SER A 22 -5.56 9.19 11.30
CA SER A 22 -4.90 10.11 12.24
C SER A 22 -3.49 9.66 12.66
N GLY A 23 -3.06 8.45 12.26
CA GLY A 23 -1.79 7.88 12.72
C GLY A 23 -1.76 7.54 14.21
N ALA A 24 -2.94 7.46 14.85
CA ALA A 24 -3.05 7.14 16.26
C ALA A 24 -2.77 5.66 16.55
N ALA A 25 -2.30 5.37 17.76
CA ALA A 25 -2.07 4.00 18.20
C ALA A 25 -3.37 3.20 18.23
N GLU A 26 -3.33 1.94 17.76
CA GLU A 26 -4.51 1.07 17.62
C GLU A 26 -5.27 0.88 18.94
N VAL A 27 -4.55 0.88 20.06
CA VAL A 27 -5.06 0.74 21.42
C VAL A 27 -6.10 1.81 21.78
N ILE A 28 -6.07 2.98 21.12
CA ILE A 28 -6.97 4.10 21.39
C ILE A 28 -8.45 3.74 21.18
N GLY A 29 -8.73 2.78 20.28
CA GLY A 29 -10.07 2.31 19.99
C GLY A 29 -10.76 1.72 21.24
N GLU A 30 -10.02 0.92 21.99
CA GLU A 30 -10.51 0.22 23.18
C GLU A 30 -10.43 1.10 24.43
N THR A 31 -9.33 1.84 24.60
CA THR A 31 -9.04 2.58 25.84
C THR A 31 -9.73 3.94 25.93
N LEU A 32 -10.02 4.57 24.79
CA LEU A 32 -10.55 5.94 24.77
C LEU A 32 -11.80 6.07 23.92
N VAL A 33 -11.76 5.67 22.64
CA VAL A 33 -12.84 5.96 21.69
C VAL A 33 -14.15 5.31 22.10
N LYS A 34 -14.13 4.01 22.43
CA LYS A 34 -15.34 3.28 22.84
C LYS A 34 -15.89 3.77 24.19
N PRO A 35 -15.10 3.95 25.26
CA PRO A 35 -15.57 4.54 26.50
C PRO A 35 -16.13 5.95 26.33
N ALA A 36 -15.46 6.82 25.57
CA ALA A 36 -15.92 8.18 25.34
C ALA A 36 -17.27 8.21 24.60
N ALA A 37 -17.41 7.42 23.53
CA ALA A 37 -18.68 7.28 22.81
C ALA A 37 -19.81 6.80 23.73
N LYS A 38 -19.52 5.84 24.61
CA LYS A 38 -20.49 5.32 25.57
C LYS A 38 -20.95 6.39 26.56
N VAL A 39 -20.03 7.16 27.14
CA VAL A 39 -20.34 8.25 28.08
C VAL A 39 -21.19 9.32 27.40
N MET A 40 -20.81 9.76 26.18
CA MET A 40 -21.56 10.77 25.43
C MET A 40 -23.00 10.32 25.16
N VAL A 41 -23.19 9.10 24.64
CA VAL A 41 -24.54 8.56 24.38
C VAL A 41 -25.32 8.38 25.66
N GLN A 42 -24.67 7.98 26.75
CA GLN A 42 -25.31 7.81 28.04
C GLN A 42 -25.87 9.12 28.59
N VAL A 43 -25.09 10.20 28.53
CA VAL A 43 -25.48 11.53 29.04
C VAL A 43 -26.52 12.18 28.13
N MET A 44 -26.33 12.12 26.81
CA MET A 44 -27.15 12.87 25.85
C MET A 44 -28.45 12.15 25.45
N ILE A 45 -28.44 10.81 25.43
CA ILE A 45 -29.55 10.01 24.89
C ILE A 45 -30.14 9.09 25.97
N GLY A 46 -29.27 8.47 26.78
CA GLY A 46 -29.66 7.68 27.94
C GLY A 46 -29.06 6.28 27.99
N ASN A 47 -29.22 5.64 29.15
CA ASN A 47 -28.60 4.35 29.49
C ASN A 47 -28.97 3.18 28.55
N LYS A 48 -30.16 3.19 27.95
CA LYS A 48 -30.59 2.12 27.03
C LYS A 48 -29.81 2.20 25.71
N ALA A 49 -29.62 3.41 25.18
CA ALA A 49 -28.87 3.65 23.95
C ALA A 49 -27.38 3.41 24.16
N SER A 50 -26.81 3.75 25.32
CA SER A 50 -25.36 3.56 25.54
C SER A 50 -24.93 2.09 25.49
N LYS A 51 -25.81 1.15 25.88
CA LYS A 51 -25.55 -0.29 25.79
C LYS A 51 -25.40 -0.79 24.34
N THR A 52 -25.92 -0.07 23.34
CA THR A 52 -25.72 -0.48 21.94
C THR A 52 -24.29 -0.23 21.47
N ILE A 53 -23.57 0.72 22.09
CA ILE A 53 -22.16 1.01 21.80
C ILE A 53 -21.26 -0.16 22.21
N ASP A 54 -21.62 -0.92 23.25
CA ASP A 54 -20.86 -2.09 23.68
C ASP A 54 -20.78 -3.16 22.58
N ARG A 55 -21.75 -3.20 21.67
CA ARG A 55 -21.80 -4.12 20.53
C ARG A 55 -20.81 -3.76 19.42
N VAL A 56 -20.32 -2.52 19.36
CA VAL A 56 -19.33 -2.10 18.36
C VAL A 56 -17.99 -2.71 18.74
N PRO A 57 -17.41 -3.60 17.89
CA PRO A 57 -16.18 -4.28 18.25
C PRO A 57 -14.99 -3.34 17.97
N LEU A 58 -14.37 -2.83 19.03
CA LEU A 58 -13.20 -1.94 18.97
C LEU A 58 -12.09 -2.41 19.91
N SER A 59 -12.03 -3.70 20.21
CA SER A 59 -10.88 -4.26 20.94
C SER A 59 -9.62 -4.07 20.10
N ASN A 60 -8.46 -3.97 20.77
CA ASN A 60 -7.18 -3.77 20.10
C ASN A 60 -6.95 -4.75 18.94
N ASN A 61 -7.23 -6.04 19.15
CA ASN A 61 -7.14 -7.07 18.11
C ASN A 61 -8.10 -6.82 16.93
N THR A 62 -9.30 -6.29 17.20
CA THR A 62 -10.26 -5.96 16.14
C THR A 62 -9.80 -4.75 15.33
N VAL A 63 -9.31 -3.72 16.00
CA VAL A 63 -8.77 -2.52 15.36
C VAL A 63 -7.62 -2.93 14.43
N HIS A 64 -6.63 -3.66 14.97
CA HIS A 64 -5.48 -4.17 14.20
C HIS A 64 -5.89 -4.95 12.95
N ARG A 65 -6.79 -5.93 13.13
CA ARG A 65 -7.27 -6.77 12.02
C ARG A 65 -7.96 -5.93 10.95
N ARG A 66 -8.81 -4.97 11.34
CA ARG A 66 -9.52 -4.11 10.39
C ARG A 66 -8.59 -3.15 9.65
N ILE A 67 -7.54 -2.62 10.30
CA ILE A 67 -6.50 -1.83 9.63
C ILE A 67 -5.82 -2.69 8.57
N THR A 68 -5.41 -3.91 8.94
CA THR A 68 -4.78 -4.86 8.01
C THR A 68 -5.71 -5.22 6.84
N ASP A 69 -6.98 -5.51 7.12
CA ASP A 69 -7.99 -5.85 6.11
C ASP A 69 -8.20 -4.67 5.14
N MET A 70 -8.32 -3.44 5.65
CA MET A 70 -8.44 -2.24 4.82
C MET A 70 -7.19 -1.98 3.98
N ALA A 71 -6.00 -2.09 4.56
CA ALA A 71 -4.73 -1.94 3.85
C ALA A 71 -4.59 -2.97 2.72
N LYS A 72 -4.96 -4.23 2.98
CA LYS A 72 -4.98 -5.29 1.97
C LYS A 72 -5.96 -4.98 0.84
N ASN A 73 -7.17 -4.52 1.17
CA ASN A 73 -8.17 -4.16 0.17
C ASN A 73 -7.70 -2.99 -0.71
N ILE A 74 -7.11 -1.93 -0.13
CA ILE A 74 -6.53 -0.81 -0.87
C ILE A 74 -5.43 -1.31 -1.81
N LYS A 75 -4.51 -2.13 -1.31
CA LYS A 75 -3.43 -2.73 -2.11
C LYS A 75 -3.98 -3.56 -3.28
N GLN A 76 -5.00 -4.39 -3.05
CA GLN A 76 -5.62 -5.19 -4.11
C GLN A 76 -6.28 -4.33 -5.18
N GLN A 77 -6.95 -3.24 -4.79
CA GLN A 77 -7.53 -2.29 -5.75
C GLN A 77 -6.46 -1.61 -6.58
N LEU A 78 -5.36 -1.16 -5.95
CA LEU A 78 -4.21 -0.58 -6.65
C LEU A 78 -3.62 -1.57 -7.66
N LEU A 79 -3.33 -2.80 -7.24
CA LEU A 79 -2.81 -3.84 -8.12
C LEU A 79 -3.77 -4.11 -9.30
N SER A 80 -5.08 -4.15 -9.06
CA SER A 80 -6.06 -4.33 -10.13
C SER A 80 -6.04 -3.18 -11.14
N ARG A 81 -5.83 -1.94 -10.70
CA ARG A 81 -5.70 -0.77 -11.59
C ARG A 81 -4.42 -0.82 -12.41
N VAL A 82 -3.30 -1.12 -11.76
CA VAL A 82 -1.99 -1.27 -12.42
C VAL A 82 -2.04 -2.38 -13.47
N GLN A 83 -2.63 -3.54 -13.16
CA GLN A 83 -2.76 -4.65 -14.11
C GLN A 83 -3.65 -4.32 -15.32
N LYS A 84 -4.63 -3.43 -15.16
CA LYS A 84 -5.52 -2.98 -16.24
C LYS A 84 -4.96 -1.78 -17.01
N SER A 85 -3.94 -1.12 -16.47
CA SER A 85 -3.31 0.02 -17.14
C SER A 85 -2.57 -0.43 -18.40
N ARG A 86 -2.62 0.39 -19.44
CA ARG A 86 -1.88 0.11 -20.68
C ARG A 86 -0.38 0.30 -20.47
N TYR A 87 -0.03 1.26 -19.63
CA TYR A 87 1.34 1.63 -19.30
C TYR A 87 1.48 1.83 -17.80
N HIS A 88 2.52 1.23 -17.23
CA HIS A 88 2.97 1.49 -15.88
C HIS A 88 4.49 1.51 -15.81
N ALA A 89 5.02 2.30 -14.87
CA ALA A 89 6.43 2.37 -14.54
C ALA A 89 6.62 2.20 -13.03
N LEU A 90 7.74 1.61 -12.64
CA LEU A 90 8.12 1.44 -11.24
C LEU A 90 9.27 2.37 -10.90
N GLN A 91 9.21 2.97 -9.73
CA GLN A 91 10.31 3.74 -9.14
C GLN A 91 10.63 3.17 -7.77
N ALA A 92 11.86 2.73 -7.59
CA ALA A 92 12.41 2.36 -6.30
C ALA A 92 13.10 3.56 -5.65
N ASP A 93 12.96 3.67 -4.33
CA ASP A 93 13.66 4.64 -3.50
C ASP A 93 14.10 3.97 -2.19
N GLU A 94 15.28 4.35 -1.69
CA GLU A 94 15.79 3.86 -0.42
C GLU A 94 15.63 4.95 0.64
N SER A 95 14.96 4.62 1.74
CA SER A 95 14.81 5.51 2.89
C SER A 95 15.34 4.83 4.14
N THR A 96 15.93 5.61 5.03
CA THR A 96 16.33 5.14 6.36
C THR A 96 15.26 5.48 7.38
N ASP A 97 14.92 4.56 8.29
CA ASP A 97 14.02 4.86 9.40
C ASP A 97 14.73 5.50 10.61
N GLY A 98 13.96 5.85 11.64
CA GLY A 98 14.50 6.45 12.88
C GLY A 98 15.41 5.53 13.70
N VAL A 99 15.55 4.26 13.33
CA VAL A 99 16.44 3.27 13.95
C VAL A 99 17.61 2.92 13.02
N ASN A 100 17.82 3.72 11.97
CA ASN A 100 18.87 3.55 10.98
C ASN A 100 18.79 2.26 10.16
N LEU A 101 17.58 1.70 9.99
CA LEU A 101 17.32 0.56 9.10
C LEU A 101 16.90 1.06 7.72
N ALA A 102 17.49 0.46 6.68
CA ALA A 102 17.17 0.76 5.30
C ALA A 102 15.83 0.11 4.91
N ASN A 103 14.94 0.91 4.33
CA ASN A 103 13.64 0.53 3.81
C ASN A 103 13.59 0.84 2.33
N LEU A 104 13.06 -0.11 1.56
CA LEU A 104 12.78 0.05 0.14
C LEU A 104 11.33 0.54 -0.03
N LEU A 105 11.18 1.71 -0.62
CA LEU A 105 9.90 2.23 -1.10
C LEU A 105 9.78 1.93 -2.59
N LEU A 106 8.69 1.28 -2.97
CA LEU A 106 8.36 1.06 -4.37
C LEU A 106 7.12 1.87 -4.74
N PHE A 107 7.29 2.78 -5.69
CA PHE A 107 6.23 3.58 -6.29
C PHE A 107 5.83 2.99 -7.64
N VAL A 108 4.57 3.16 -8.00
CA VAL A 108 4.04 2.88 -9.33
C VAL A 108 3.42 4.14 -9.91
N ARG A 109 3.79 4.42 -11.16
CA ARG A 109 3.13 5.39 -12.03
C ARG A 109 2.32 4.63 -13.06
N TYR A 110 1.02 4.86 -13.18
CA TYR A 110 0.15 4.12 -14.11
C TYR A 110 -0.91 5.00 -14.76
N GLU A 111 -1.36 4.61 -15.94
CA GLU A 111 -2.47 5.26 -16.65
C GLU A 111 -3.82 4.60 -16.27
N LEU A 112 -4.79 5.41 -15.86
CA LEU A 112 -6.16 4.98 -15.65
C LEU A 112 -7.11 6.06 -16.17
N ASN A 113 -8.05 5.69 -17.03
CA ASN A 113 -9.03 6.63 -17.62
C ASN A 113 -8.39 7.85 -18.31
N ASN A 114 -7.25 7.66 -18.98
CA ASN A 114 -6.43 8.71 -19.60
C ASN A 114 -5.81 9.73 -18.62
N GLU A 115 -5.80 9.43 -17.31
CA GLU A 115 -5.11 10.20 -16.29
C GLU A 115 -3.91 9.41 -15.76
N VAL A 116 -2.86 10.12 -15.38
CA VAL A 116 -1.66 9.54 -14.77
C VAL A 116 -1.81 9.57 -13.25
N HIS A 117 -1.63 8.42 -12.62
CA HIS A 117 -1.67 8.25 -11.18
C HIS A 117 -0.32 7.77 -10.66
N ASP A 118 0.07 8.29 -9.50
CA ASP A 118 1.25 7.88 -8.75
C ASP A 118 0.80 7.35 -7.39
N ASP A 119 1.20 6.13 -7.04
CA ASP A 119 0.86 5.47 -5.78
C ASP A 119 2.05 4.68 -5.21
N ILE A 120 2.03 4.41 -3.90
CA ILE A 120 3.01 3.53 -3.24
C ILE A 120 2.51 2.08 -3.30
N LEU A 121 3.32 1.18 -3.86
CA LEU A 121 3.05 -0.26 -3.87
C LEU A 121 3.38 -0.92 -2.53
N PHE A 122 4.55 -0.61 -1.97
CA PHE A 122 4.95 -1.06 -0.64
C PHE A 122 6.10 -0.22 -0.07
N CYS A 123 6.26 -0.33 1.24
CA CYS A 123 7.46 0.06 1.98
C CYS A 123 7.88 -1.16 2.82
N GLN A 124 9.08 -1.69 2.60
CA GLN A 124 9.55 -2.91 3.28
C GLN A 124 11.02 -2.78 3.68
N PRO A 125 11.43 -3.32 4.84
CA PRO A 125 12.82 -3.31 5.24
C PRO A 125 13.66 -4.15 4.27
N ILE A 126 14.86 -3.68 3.97
CA ILE A 126 15.83 -4.44 3.18
C ILE A 126 16.56 -5.38 4.15
N PRO A 127 16.45 -6.71 3.98
CA PRO A 127 16.97 -7.67 4.97
C PRO A 127 18.50 -7.76 5.04
N THR A 128 19.21 -7.17 4.08
CA THR A 128 20.68 -7.22 3.94
C THR A 128 21.24 -5.84 3.61
N HIS A 129 22.55 -5.77 3.33
CA HIS A 129 23.18 -4.57 2.74
C HIS A 129 22.40 -4.04 1.54
N THR A 130 22.48 -2.72 1.36
CA THR A 130 21.80 -1.92 0.32
C THR A 130 22.51 -2.07 -1.03
N THR A 131 22.71 -3.31 -1.46
CA THR A 131 23.24 -3.61 -2.78
C THR A 131 22.11 -3.55 -3.81
N GLY A 132 22.43 -3.12 -5.03
CA GLY A 132 21.45 -3.12 -6.12
C GLY A 132 20.85 -4.50 -6.40
N GLU A 133 21.60 -5.57 -6.14
CA GLU A 133 21.10 -6.96 -6.24
C GLU A 133 20.01 -7.26 -5.22
N ALA A 134 20.19 -6.87 -3.96
CA ALA A 134 19.19 -7.07 -2.91
C ALA A 134 17.89 -6.31 -3.23
N ILE A 135 18.02 -5.06 -3.70
CA ILE A 135 16.89 -4.23 -4.14
C ILE A 135 16.17 -4.89 -5.33
N PHE A 136 16.93 -5.30 -6.35
CA PHE A 136 16.38 -5.95 -7.54
C PHE A 136 15.59 -7.21 -7.17
N LYS A 137 16.15 -8.05 -6.30
CA LYS A 137 15.50 -9.29 -5.86
C LYS A 137 14.16 -9.03 -5.16
N VAL A 138 14.08 -8.03 -4.29
CA VAL A 138 12.82 -7.67 -3.61
C VAL A 138 11.76 -7.22 -4.62
N ILE A 139 12.16 -6.42 -5.61
CA ILE A 139 11.26 -5.94 -6.66
C ILE A 139 10.80 -7.09 -7.56
N ASP A 140 11.70 -7.95 -8.00
CA ASP A 140 11.38 -9.11 -8.84
C ASP A 140 10.45 -10.08 -8.10
N ASP A 141 10.76 -10.44 -6.86
CA ASP A 141 9.90 -11.29 -6.03
C ASP A 141 8.49 -10.70 -5.87
N PHE A 142 8.38 -9.38 -5.69
CA PHE A 142 7.09 -8.70 -5.62
C PHE A 142 6.36 -8.78 -6.96
N TYR A 143 7.05 -8.51 -8.07
CA TYR A 143 6.48 -8.50 -9.41
C TYR A 143 5.95 -9.88 -9.80
N GLN A 144 6.74 -10.94 -9.58
CA GLN A 144 6.35 -12.33 -9.81
C GLN A 144 5.11 -12.73 -9.01
N LYS A 145 5.06 -12.36 -7.72
CA LYS A 145 3.97 -12.79 -6.83
C LYS A 145 2.67 -12.01 -7.02
N GLN A 146 2.74 -10.74 -7.42
CA GLN A 146 1.59 -9.82 -7.32
C GLN A 146 1.12 -9.28 -8.68
N LEU A 147 1.98 -9.26 -9.69
CA LEU A 147 1.70 -8.66 -10.99
C LEU A 147 1.67 -9.67 -12.15
N LEU A 148 2.31 -10.84 -11.99
CA LEU A 148 2.38 -11.86 -13.03
C LEU A 148 1.36 -13.00 -12.83
N GLY A 149 0.12 -12.71 -13.20
CA GLY A 149 -0.82 -13.71 -13.72
C GLY A 149 -0.81 -13.78 -15.26
N LEU A 150 0.27 -13.33 -15.91
CA LEU A 150 0.37 -13.17 -17.35
C LEU A 150 1.64 -13.87 -17.86
N GLU A 151 1.45 -14.90 -18.68
CA GLU A 151 2.50 -15.44 -19.54
C GLU A 151 2.96 -14.35 -20.50
N SER A 152 4.19 -13.87 -20.29
CA SER A 152 5.18 -13.46 -21.29
C SER A 152 6.03 -12.30 -20.77
N LEU A 153 7.22 -12.60 -20.29
CA LEU A 153 8.33 -11.66 -20.34
C LEU A 153 9.59 -12.44 -20.75
N CYS A 154 9.94 -12.31 -22.03
CA CYS A 154 11.24 -12.72 -22.55
C CYS A 154 12.32 -11.80 -21.95
N TRP A 155 12.95 -12.25 -20.87
CA TRP A 155 14.17 -11.64 -20.35
C TRP A 155 15.38 -12.24 -21.07
N ASN A 156 15.76 -11.69 -22.24
CA ASN A 156 17.06 -12.03 -22.84
C ASN A 156 18.08 -10.90 -22.70
N LYS A 157 19.24 -11.30 -22.21
CA LYS A 157 20.46 -10.53 -21.93
C LYS A 157 21.01 -9.89 -23.20
N HIS A 158 20.75 -8.62 -23.50
CA HIS A 158 21.63 -7.86 -24.41
C HIS A 158 21.75 -6.38 -23.97
N GLY A 159 22.96 -5.86 -24.16
CA GLY A 159 23.50 -4.67 -23.51
C GLY A 159 23.07 -3.32 -24.08
N TRP A 160 23.44 -2.31 -23.32
CA TRP A 160 23.12 -0.88 -23.40
C TRP A 160 23.60 -0.16 -24.66
N HIS A 161 22.80 0.79 -25.15
CA HIS A 161 23.26 2.05 -25.76
C HIS A 161 22.28 3.21 -25.43
N GLN A 162 22.88 4.35 -25.07
CA GLN A 162 22.42 5.70 -24.67
C GLN A 162 21.34 6.32 -25.60
N SER A 163 20.60 7.41 -25.33
CA SER A 163 20.26 8.31 -24.19
C SER A 163 19.38 9.45 -24.78
N HIS A 164 18.58 10.14 -23.94
CA HIS A 164 17.90 11.44 -24.18
C HIS A 164 16.62 11.49 -25.04
N ASP A 165 15.45 11.32 -24.40
CA ASP A 165 14.27 12.21 -24.47
C ASP A 165 13.06 11.54 -23.79
N TRP A 166 12.67 12.04 -22.61
CA TRP A 166 11.78 11.31 -21.68
C TRP A 166 10.28 11.47 -21.93
N PHE A 167 9.84 12.16 -22.98
CA PHE A 167 8.39 12.32 -23.23
C PHE A 167 7.93 12.48 -24.69
N GLU A 168 8.80 12.38 -25.71
CA GLU A 168 8.38 12.66 -27.10
C GLU A 168 8.57 11.55 -28.13
N GLU A 169 8.95 10.33 -27.73
CA GLU A 169 8.92 9.19 -28.64
C GLU A 169 7.93 8.12 -28.19
N ARG A 170 6.79 8.07 -28.90
CA ARG A 170 5.71 7.07 -28.84
C ARG A 170 6.14 5.64 -29.22
N SER A 171 7.42 5.32 -29.08
CA SER A 171 8.07 4.13 -29.65
C SER A 171 8.70 3.22 -28.60
N CYS A 172 8.97 3.70 -27.39
CA CYS A 172 9.73 2.94 -26.38
C CYS A 172 8.83 2.15 -25.39
N CYS A 173 7.54 2.51 -25.27
CA CYS A 173 6.63 1.91 -24.29
C CYS A 173 6.00 0.56 -24.70
N THR A 174 6.51 -0.11 -25.75
CA THR A 174 6.07 -1.47 -26.10
C THR A 174 6.80 -2.58 -25.33
N TYR A 175 7.84 -2.24 -24.56
CA TYR A 175 8.50 -3.16 -23.65
C TYR A 175 8.52 -2.58 -22.23
N SER A 176 7.65 -3.12 -21.38
CA SER A 176 7.45 -2.76 -19.95
C SER A 176 8.68 -2.97 -19.04
N SER A 177 9.86 -3.25 -19.59
CA SER A 177 11.08 -3.60 -18.87
C SER A 177 12.13 -2.48 -18.77
N CYS A 178 11.99 -1.36 -19.48
CA CYS A 178 13.06 -0.34 -19.53
C CYS A 178 13.14 0.56 -18.28
N CYS A 179 12.01 0.92 -17.66
CA CYS A 179 12.02 1.99 -16.65
C CYS A 179 12.54 1.55 -15.27
N ALA A 180 12.20 0.33 -14.82
CA ALA A 180 12.72 -0.21 -13.56
C ALA A 180 14.24 -0.51 -13.64
N ARG A 181 14.71 -0.91 -14.82
CA ARG A 181 16.10 -1.32 -15.05
C ARG A 181 17.05 -0.13 -15.05
N SER A 182 16.64 1.00 -15.64
CA SER A 182 17.46 2.22 -15.69
C SER A 182 17.86 2.77 -14.32
N LYS A 183 17.03 2.67 -13.28
CA LYS A 183 17.33 3.21 -11.94
C LYS A 183 18.09 2.21 -11.06
N ILE A 184 17.82 0.91 -11.22
CA ILE A 184 18.58 -0.16 -10.57
C ILE A 184 20.00 -0.20 -11.12
N ASP A 185 20.18 -0.05 -12.43
CA ASP A 185 21.50 -0.04 -13.05
C ASP A 185 22.30 1.22 -12.64
N SER A 186 21.68 2.38 -12.42
CA SER A 186 22.39 3.53 -11.84
C SER A 186 22.86 3.30 -10.39
N LEU A 187 22.12 2.50 -9.61
CA LEU A 187 22.51 2.12 -8.24
C LEU A 187 23.57 1.01 -8.20
N LEU A 188 23.61 0.14 -9.22
CA LEU A 188 24.64 -0.91 -9.37
C LEU A 188 26.00 -0.33 -9.82
N HIS A 189 26.02 0.79 -10.55
CA HIS A 189 27.25 1.41 -11.07
C HIS A 189 27.76 2.58 -10.21
N SER A 190 27.12 2.89 -9.08
CA SER A 190 27.54 3.93 -8.13
C SER A 190 28.30 3.40 -6.91
N GLN A 191 28.81 2.15 -6.95
CA GLN A 191 29.73 1.57 -5.96
C GLN A 191 31.08 1.26 -6.58
#